data_AF-A0AAJ1VXB5-F1
#
_entry.id   AF-A0AAJ1VXB5-F1
#
_cell.length_a   1.000
_cell.length_b   1.000
_cell.length_c   1.000
_cell.angle_alpha   90.00
_cell.angle_beta   90.00
_cell.angle_gamma   90.00
#
_symmetry.space_group_name_H-M   'P 1'
#
loop_
_entity.id
_entity.type
_entity.pdbx_description
1 polymer ?
#
loop_
_entity_poly.entity_id
_entity_poly.type
_entity_poly.pdbx_seq_one_letter_code
_entity_poly.pdbx_strand_id
1 'polypeptide(L)'
;MRRVHNFPLPEHPDEPPLSTTQLRACFCEFLKFLKFNLAGQTALRADGAWASQSQIIQGFCKFAPPQMIVRAETLEKDLKLLSHQVGLTWYAPPSAPPPQGPALAEIYDTELENFAREAYAADYTNFGLKPLGV
;
A
#
# COMPACT_ATOMS: atom_id res chain seq x y z
N MET A 1 -6.71 -10.78 13.24
CA MET A 1 -6.95 -10.97 11.79
C MET A 1 -7.38 -12.40 11.50
N ARG A 2 -6.47 -13.37 11.45
CA ARG A 2 -6.74 -14.77 11.07
C ARG A 2 -7.89 -15.45 11.83
N ARG A 3 -7.90 -15.38 13.17
CA ARG A 3 -8.94 -15.99 14.03
C ARG A 3 -10.29 -15.27 14.04
N VAL A 4 -10.33 -14.00 13.66
CA VAL A 4 -11.54 -13.16 13.75
C VAL A 4 -12.27 -13.09 12.40
N HIS A 5 -11.56 -13.29 11.30
CA HIS A 5 -12.09 -13.15 9.93
C HIS A 5 -11.94 -14.43 9.07
N ASN A 6 -11.53 -15.56 9.66
CA ASN A 6 -11.43 -16.87 9.01
C ASN A 6 -10.61 -16.86 7.70
N PHE A 7 -9.47 -16.19 7.70
CA PHE A 7 -8.64 -16.04 6.51
C PHE A 7 -7.90 -17.34 6.16
N PRO A 8 -7.96 -17.83 4.91
CA PRO A 8 -7.07 -18.88 4.42
C PRO A 8 -5.68 -18.30 4.16
N LEU A 9 -4.95 -17.95 5.22
CA LEU A 9 -3.54 -17.60 5.13
C LEU A 9 -2.70 -18.86 5.36
N PRO A 10 -1.55 -19.03 4.69
CA PRO A 10 -0.66 -20.15 4.97
C PRO A 10 -0.29 -20.21 6.46
N GLU A 11 -0.33 -21.37 7.12
CA GLU A 11 0.14 -21.53 8.52
C GLU A 11 1.68 -21.53 8.56
N HIS A 12 2.30 -22.17 7.57
CA HIS A 12 3.73 -22.41 7.49
C HIS A 12 4.37 -21.83 6.22
N PRO A 13 5.65 -21.41 6.27
CA PRO A 13 6.38 -20.89 5.11
C PRO A 13 6.49 -21.89 3.95
N ASP A 14 6.39 -23.19 4.25
CA ASP A 14 6.53 -24.28 3.28
C ASP A 14 5.20 -24.62 2.57
N GLU A 15 4.09 -24.01 2.99
CA GLU A 15 2.81 -24.17 2.31
C GLU A 15 2.83 -23.49 0.93
N PRO A 16 2.08 -24.05 -0.04
CA PRO A 16 2.01 -23.45 -1.36
C PRO A 16 1.43 -22.02 -1.28
N PRO A 17 1.87 -21.11 -2.17
CA PRO A 17 1.28 -19.77 -2.27
C PRO A 17 -0.24 -19.85 -2.49
N LEU A 18 -0.95 -18.84 -2.00
CA LEU A 18 -2.39 -18.73 -2.22
C LEU A 18 -2.70 -18.70 -3.72
N SER A 19 -3.73 -19.44 -4.13
CA SER A 19 -4.31 -19.27 -5.47
C SER A 19 -4.84 -17.85 -5.66
N THR A 20 -4.98 -17.40 -6.90
CA THR A 20 -5.54 -16.09 -7.25
C THR A 20 -6.87 -15.82 -6.56
N THR A 21 -7.78 -16.80 -6.54
CA THR A 21 -9.09 -16.69 -5.87
C THR A 21 -8.95 -16.53 -4.35
N GLN A 22 -8.08 -17.30 -3.71
CA GLN A 22 -7.85 -17.20 -2.26
C GLN A 22 -7.20 -15.86 -1.90
N LEU A 23 -6.18 -15.44 -2.65
CA LEU A 23 -5.51 -14.16 -2.42
C LEU A 23 -6.49 -12.99 -2.59
N ARG A 24 -7.31 -13.00 -3.65
CA ARG A 24 -8.35 -11.98 -3.86
C ARG A 24 -9.32 -11.91 -2.69
N ALA A 25 -9.87 -13.05 -2.27
CA ALA A 25 -10.81 -13.10 -1.16
C ALA A 25 -10.19 -12.57 0.15
N CYS A 26 -8.95 -12.99 0.45
CA CYS A 26 -8.19 -12.47 1.57
C CYS A 26 -7.96 -10.96 1.46
N PHE A 27 -7.62 -10.45 0.28
CA PHE A 27 -7.33 -9.03 0.12
C PHE A 27 -8.58 -8.16 0.25
N CYS A 28 -9.73 -8.60 -0.27
CA CYS A 28 -11.01 -7.90 -0.09
C CYS A 28 -11.40 -7.80 1.40
N GLU A 29 -11.35 -8.90 2.15
CA GLU A 29 -11.65 -8.88 3.58
C GLU A 29 -10.62 -8.06 4.38
N PHE A 30 -9.36 -8.06 3.96
CA PHE A 30 -8.34 -7.18 4.52
C PHE A 30 -8.66 -5.70 4.31
N LEU A 31 -9.07 -5.29 3.10
CA LEU A 31 -9.47 -3.91 2.81
C LEU A 31 -10.71 -3.48 3.62
N LYS A 32 -11.70 -4.37 3.78
CA LYS A 32 -12.87 -4.12 4.64
C LYS A 32 -12.46 -3.89 6.08
N PHE A 33 -11.55 -4.71 6.62
CA PHE A 33 -10.96 -4.48 7.93
C PHE A 33 -10.22 -3.14 7.99
N LEU A 34 -9.42 -2.81 6.98
CA LEU A 34 -8.61 -1.59 6.96
C LEU A 34 -9.46 -0.33 7.05
N LYS A 35 -10.62 -0.30 6.40
CA LYS A 35 -11.58 0.81 6.54
C LYS A 35 -11.88 1.13 8.00
N PHE A 36 -12.17 0.12 8.82
CA PHE A 36 -12.44 0.31 10.24
C PHE A 36 -11.15 0.61 11.03
N ASN A 37 -10.05 -0.05 10.69
CA ASN A 37 -8.77 0.13 11.37
C ASN A 37 -8.23 1.56 11.23
N LEU A 38 -8.22 2.08 10.01
CA LEU A 38 -7.74 3.43 9.69
C LEU A 38 -8.68 4.51 10.22
N ALA A 39 -9.97 4.21 10.39
CA ALA A 39 -10.94 5.07 11.08
C ALA A 39 -10.83 5.02 12.62
N GLY A 40 -9.91 4.23 13.18
CA GLY A 40 -9.75 4.08 14.63
C GLY A 40 -10.87 3.29 15.31
N GLN A 41 -11.68 2.54 14.54
CA GLN A 41 -12.84 1.79 15.02
C GLN A 41 -12.49 0.35 15.40
N THR A 42 -11.21 0.02 15.49
CA THR A 42 -10.73 -1.30 15.92
C THR A 42 -9.77 -1.16 17.10
N ALA A 43 -9.72 -2.15 17.97
CA ALA A 43 -8.72 -2.19 19.06
C ALA A 43 -7.27 -2.39 18.58
N LEU A 44 -7.07 -2.85 17.34
CA LEU A 44 -5.74 -2.98 16.76
C LEU A 44 -5.22 -1.60 16.33
N ARG A 45 -3.98 -1.28 16.72
CA ARG A 45 -3.29 -0.09 16.21
C ARG A 45 -3.05 -0.22 14.70
N ALA A 46 -3.19 0.88 13.96
CA ALA A 46 -2.76 0.93 12.56
C ALA A 46 -1.24 0.72 12.48
N ASP A 47 -0.82 -0.32 11.74
CA ASP A 47 0.58 -0.62 11.48
C ASP A 47 1.12 0.29 10.37
N GLY A 48 2.41 0.58 10.41
CA GLY A 48 3.06 1.40 9.39
C GLY A 48 3.00 0.78 7.98
N ALA A 49 2.90 -0.54 7.88
CA ALA A 49 2.79 -1.27 6.62
C ALA A 49 1.49 -1.01 5.85
N TRP A 50 0.43 -0.53 6.50
CA TRP A 50 -0.85 -0.22 5.88
C TRP A 50 -1.43 1.13 6.31
N ALA A 51 -0.65 1.96 6.99
CA ALA A 51 -1.05 3.32 7.30
C ALA A 51 -1.30 4.10 6.00
N SER A 52 -2.29 5.00 6.02
CA SER A 52 -2.51 5.91 4.89
C SER A 52 -1.30 6.82 4.69
N GLN A 53 -1.03 7.19 3.43
CA GLN A 53 0.05 8.12 3.10
C GLN A 53 -0.18 9.48 3.77
N SER A 54 -1.44 9.93 3.87
CA SER A 54 -1.81 11.13 4.61
C SER A 54 -1.40 11.04 6.08
N GLN A 55 -1.66 9.91 6.75
CA GLN A 55 -1.26 9.71 8.15
C GLN A 55 0.27 9.67 8.31
N ILE A 56 0.99 9.05 7.40
CA ILE A 56 2.46 9.01 7.41
C ILE A 56 3.02 10.43 7.30
N ILE A 57 2.58 11.20 6.31
CA ILE A 57 3.02 12.59 6.09
C ILE A 57 2.67 13.48 7.30
N GLN A 58 1.44 13.38 7.82
CA GLN A 58 1.05 14.09 9.05
C GLN A 58 1.93 13.71 10.24
N GLY A 59 2.34 12.44 10.32
CA GLY A 59 3.28 11.94 11.32
C GLY A 59 4.62 12.66 11.28
N PHE A 60 5.22 12.81 10.09
CA PHE A 60 6.45 13.59 9.91
C PHE A 60 6.25 15.05 10.35
N CYS A 61 5.17 15.69 9.89
CA CYS A 61 4.88 17.10 10.18
C CYS A 61 4.72 17.43 11.67
N LYS A 62 4.52 16.44 12.56
CA LYS A 62 4.54 16.65 14.01
C LYS A 62 5.94 16.99 14.56
N PHE A 63 6.99 16.61 13.83
CA PHE A 63 8.38 16.92 14.17
C PHE A 63 8.97 17.92 13.18
N ALA A 64 8.89 17.63 11.88
CA ALA A 64 9.34 18.51 10.81
C ALA A 64 8.65 18.14 9.47
N PRO A 65 8.33 19.10 8.61
CA PRO A 65 7.79 18.80 7.28
C PRO A 65 8.82 18.04 6.43
N PRO A 66 8.41 17.06 5.60
CA PRO A 66 9.28 16.48 4.60
C PRO A 66 9.84 17.56 3.66
N GLN A 67 11.13 17.50 3.33
CA GLN A 67 11.74 18.43 2.38
C GLN A 67 11.27 18.19 0.94
N MET A 68 10.93 16.95 0.61
CA MET A 68 10.45 16.55 -0.70
C MET A 68 9.39 15.46 -0.57
N ILE A 69 8.32 15.58 -1.36
CA ILE A 69 7.31 14.54 -1.56
C ILE A 69 7.31 14.25 -3.07
N VAL A 70 7.49 12.98 -3.43
CA VAL A 70 7.65 12.53 -4.82
C VAL A 70 6.49 11.64 -5.23
N ARG A 71 6.17 11.65 -6.53
CA ARG A 71 5.13 10.77 -7.09
C ARG A 71 5.75 9.59 -7.82
N ALA A 72 5.04 8.46 -7.85
CA ALA A 72 5.53 7.24 -8.47
C ALA A 72 5.85 7.43 -9.96
N GLU A 73 5.05 8.22 -10.66
CA GLU A 73 5.17 8.49 -12.11
C GLU A 73 6.42 9.31 -12.45
N THR A 74 6.91 10.11 -11.50
CA THR A 74 8.10 10.97 -11.67
C THR A 74 9.26 10.53 -10.80
N LEU A 75 9.16 9.39 -10.12
CA LEU A 75 10.06 8.96 -9.05
C LEU A 75 11.52 8.99 -9.47
N GLU A 76 11.86 8.42 -10.63
CA GLU A 76 13.25 8.38 -11.09
C GLU A 76 13.82 9.79 -11.35
N LYS A 77 13.02 10.67 -11.96
CA LYS A 77 13.42 12.07 -12.23
C LYS A 77 13.63 12.83 -10.92
N ASP A 78 12.70 12.66 -9.99
CA ASP A 78 12.70 13.37 -8.72
C ASP A 78 13.87 12.90 -7.83
N LEU A 79 14.16 11.59 -7.80
CA LEU A 79 15.30 11.05 -7.08
C LEU A 79 16.64 11.48 -7.69
N LYS A 80 16.75 11.55 -9.03
CA LYS A 80 17.93 12.13 -9.69
C LYS A 80 18.19 13.57 -9.24
N LEU A 81 17.14 14.40 -9.24
CA LEU A 81 17.23 15.78 -8.79
C LEU A 81 17.68 15.85 -7.33
N LEU A 82 17.07 15.04 -6.45
CA LEU A 82 17.42 14.99 -5.04
C LEU A 82 18.89 14.58 -4.83
N SER A 83 19.38 13.54 -5.52
CA SER A 83 20.79 13.12 -5.43
C SER A 83 21.73 14.26 -5.80
N HIS A 84 21.48 14.95 -6.90
CA HIS A 84 22.29 16.09 -7.32
C HIS A 84 22.29 17.24 -6.30
N GLN A 85 21.14 17.54 -5.67
CA GLN A 85 21.03 18.61 -4.66
C GLN A 85 21.86 18.34 -3.41
N VAL A 86 22.07 17.08 -3.05
CA VAL A 86 22.88 16.68 -1.89
C VAL A 86 24.32 16.27 -2.27
N GLY A 87 24.75 16.54 -3.51
CA GLY A 87 26.09 16.23 -3.99
C GLY A 87 26.37 14.73 -4.17
N LEU A 88 25.33 13.91 -4.33
CA LEU A 88 25.43 12.47 -4.59
C LEU A 88 25.22 12.16 -6.07
N THR A 89 25.91 11.13 -6.55
CA THR A 89 25.65 10.54 -7.87
C THR A 89 24.42 9.63 -7.80
N TRP A 90 23.50 9.80 -8.73
CA TRP A 90 22.35 8.91 -8.88
C TRP A 90 22.77 7.54 -9.44
N TYR A 91 22.21 6.48 -8.87
CA TYR A 91 22.27 5.12 -9.40
C TYR A 91 20.85 4.55 -9.46
N ALA A 92 20.48 4.00 -10.61
CA ALA A 92 19.18 3.34 -10.74
C ALA A 92 19.10 2.16 -9.75
N PRO A 93 17.98 2.02 -9.01
CA PRO A 93 17.80 0.87 -8.13
C PRO A 93 17.75 -0.43 -8.94
N PRO A 94 18.13 -1.57 -8.36
CA PRO A 94 17.97 -2.86 -9.01
C PRO A 94 16.48 -3.15 -9.26
N SER A 95 16.18 -3.94 -10.29
CA SER A 95 14.83 -4.43 -10.52
C SER A 95 14.31 -5.18 -9.29
N ALA A 96 13.06 -4.93 -8.93
CA ALA A 96 12.39 -5.69 -7.88
C ALA A 96 12.29 -7.18 -8.28
N PRO A 97 12.43 -8.11 -7.33
CA PRO A 97 12.14 -9.52 -7.59
C PRO A 97 10.66 -9.70 -7.96
N PRO A 98 10.31 -10.72 -8.76
CA PRO A 98 8.91 -11.03 -9.05
C PRO A 98 8.16 -11.37 -7.75
N PRO A 99 6.85 -11.05 -7.67
CA PRO A 99 6.05 -11.36 -6.49
C PRO A 99 5.99 -12.88 -6.25
N GLN A 100 5.99 -13.25 -4.96
CA GLN A 100 5.75 -14.63 -4.54
C GLN A 100 4.23 -14.87 -4.47
N GLY A 101 3.63 -15.21 -5.61
CA GLY A 101 2.19 -15.43 -5.75
C GLY A 101 1.57 -14.61 -6.89
N PRO A 102 0.23 -14.66 -7.02
CA PRO A 102 -0.49 -13.89 -8.03
C PRO A 102 -0.17 -12.39 -7.95
N ALA A 103 0.08 -11.78 -9.10
CA ALA A 103 0.29 -10.34 -9.21
C ALA A 103 -1.00 -9.58 -8.89
N LEU A 104 -0.87 -8.30 -8.49
CA LEU A 104 -2.03 -7.45 -8.22
C LEU A 104 -2.99 -7.38 -9.43
N ALA A 105 -2.44 -7.30 -10.64
CA ALA A 105 -3.22 -7.27 -11.88
C ALA A 105 -4.11 -8.51 -12.09
N GLU A 106 -3.79 -9.64 -11.45
CA GLU A 106 -4.57 -10.88 -11.55
C GLU A 106 -5.77 -10.92 -10.59
N ILE A 107 -5.75 -10.12 -9.52
CA ILE A 107 -6.82 -10.05 -8.52
C ILE A 107 -7.61 -8.74 -8.57
N TYR A 108 -7.08 -7.73 -9.28
CA TYR A 108 -7.63 -6.39 -9.32
C TYR A 108 -8.89 -6.32 -10.21
N ASP A 109 -9.96 -5.79 -9.63
CA ASP A 109 -11.21 -5.50 -10.33
C ASP A 109 -11.89 -4.27 -9.70
N THR A 110 -13.04 -3.88 -10.26
CA THR A 110 -13.81 -2.73 -9.78
C THR A 110 -14.28 -2.88 -8.32
N GLU A 111 -14.60 -4.09 -7.87
CA GLU A 111 -15.03 -4.32 -6.50
C GLU A 111 -13.87 -4.08 -5.52
N LEU A 112 -12.70 -4.61 -5.85
CA LEU A 112 -11.48 -4.45 -5.07
C LEU A 112 -11.02 -2.99 -5.00
N GLU A 113 -11.07 -2.27 -6.13
CA GLU A 113 -10.82 -0.82 -6.18
C GLU A 113 -11.81 -0.04 -5.31
N ASN A 114 -13.08 -0.44 -5.28
CA ASN A 114 -14.06 0.21 -4.41
C ASN A 114 -13.73 0.01 -2.92
N PHE A 115 -13.35 -1.21 -2.51
CA PHE A 115 -12.91 -1.44 -1.12
C PHE A 115 -11.64 -0.65 -0.78
N ALA A 116 -10.69 -0.54 -1.70
CA ALA A 116 -9.49 0.27 -1.51
C ALA A 116 -9.83 1.76 -1.34
N ARG A 117 -10.73 2.29 -2.18
CA ARG A 117 -11.22 3.67 -2.10
C ARG A 117 -11.94 3.96 -0.79
N GLU A 118 -12.76 3.03 -0.32
CA GLU A 118 -13.42 3.16 0.99
C GLU A 118 -12.43 3.15 2.14
N ALA A 119 -11.40 2.29 2.10
CA ALA A 119 -10.39 2.20 3.14
C ALA A 119 -9.47 3.43 3.18
N TYR A 120 -9.11 3.97 2.02
CA TYR A 120 -8.12 5.06 1.87
C TYR A 120 -8.74 6.36 1.33
N ALA A 121 -10.02 6.64 1.63
CA ALA A 121 -10.76 7.78 1.05
C ALA A 121 -10.04 9.14 1.16
N ALA A 122 -9.35 9.38 2.28
CA ALA A 122 -8.56 10.59 2.49
C ALA A 122 -7.40 10.69 1.49
N ASP A 123 -6.68 9.60 1.21
CA ASP A 123 -5.55 9.60 0.26
C ASP A 123 -6.03 9.79 -1.18
N TYR A 124 -7.14 9.16 -1.58
CA TYR A 124 -7.75 9.40 -2.89
C TYR A 124 -8.11 10.87 -3.09
N THR A 125 -8.66 11.51 -2.05
CA THR A 125 -9.04 12.93 -2.09
C THR A 125 -7.82 13.85 -2.09
N ASN A 126 -6.87 13.62 -1.18
CA ASN A 126 -5.71 14.49 -0.97
C ASN A 126 -4.68 14.39 -2.10
N PHE A 127 -4.51 13.21 -2.69
CA PHE A 127 -3.47 12.95 -3.69
C PHE A 127 -4.00 12.77 -5.11
N GLY A 128 -5.33 12.71 -5.29
CA GLY A 128 -5.98 12.56 -6.59
C GLY A 128 -5.72 11.19 -7.23
N LEU A 129 -5.66 10.13 -6.41
CA LEU A 129 -5.39 8.76 -6.89
C LEU A 129 -6.50 8.28 -7.84
N LYS A 130 -6.08 7.56 -8.88
CA LYS A 130 -6.97 6.98 -9.90
C LYS A 130 -6.97 5.45 -9.81
N PRO A 131 -8.04 4.80 -10.29
CA PRO A 131 -8.06 3.35 -10.45
C PRO A 131 -6.87 2.88 -11.29
N LEU A 132 -6.34 1.71 -10.97
CA LEU A 132 -5.27 1.09 -11.74
C LEU A 132 -5.76 0.76 -13.15
N GLY A 133 -4.99 1.18 -14.18
CA GLY A 133 -5.28 0.87 -15.59
C GLY A 133 -6.23 1.83 -16.32
N VAL A 134 -6.53 3.00 -15.74
CA VAL A 134 -7.33 4.08 -16.36
C VAL A 134 -6.47 5.29 -16.72
#